data_AF-A0A8C6SI01-F1
#
_entry.id   AF-A0A8C6SI01-F1
#
_cell.length_a   1.000
_cell.length_b   1.000
_cell.length_c   1.000
_cell.angle_alpha   90.00
_cell.angle_beta   90.00
_cell.angle_gamma   90.00
#
_symmetry.space_group_name_H-M   'P 1'
#
loop_
_entity.id
_entity.type
_entity.pdbx_description
1 polymer ?
#
loop_
_entity_poly.entity_id
_entity_poly.type
_entity_poly.pdbx_seq_one_letter_code
_entity_poly.pdbx_strand_id
1 'polypeptide(L)'
;LRLYPLLYTHQIIPGDSGPAPPVFTRKLRKAAVGTGCDIRLRVTVTGRPAPTLCWYQNEQPVTTSGRFSLRTSEDGTAELRITSAQRADSGAYVCKVINEHGVQQAQCSVDVTGTQLLYSFVWLVLAEIDHIV
;
A
#
# COMPACT_ATOMS: atom_id res chain seq x y z
N LEU A 1 40.10 41.49 17.63
CA LEU A 1 40.01 40.89 16.29
C LEU A 1 39.43 39.48 16.42
N ARG A 2 38.11 39.36 16.63
CA ARG A 2 37.42 38.06 16.57
C ARG A 2 36.93 37.88 15.15
N LEU A 3 37.68 37.13 14.34
CA LEU A 3 37.21 36.65 13.05
C LEU A 3 36.69 35.23 13.27
N TYR A 4 35.37 35.11 13.36
CA TYR A 4 34.69 33.82 13.27
C TYR A 4 35.04 33.21 11.90
N PRO A 5 35.46 31.94 11.81
CA PRO A 5 35.66 31.30 10.53
C PRO A 5 34.30 31.27 9.83
N LEU A 6 34.21 31.99 8.71
CA LEU A 6 33.00 32.08 7.92
C LEU A 6 32.67 30.68 7.41
N LEU A 7 31.59 30.17 7.99
CA LEU A 7 30.57 29.36 7.32
C LEU A 7 31.17 28.23 6.50
N TYR A 8 31.12 27.04 7.10
CA TYR A 8 30.81 25.80 6.41
C TYR A 8 29.67 26.08 5.43
N THR A 9 30.02 26.57 4.26
CA THR A 9 29.11 26.74 3.16
C THR A 9 28.71 25.32 2.84
N HIS A 10 27.49 25.00 3.24
CA HIS A 10 26.75 23.86 2.80
C HIS A 10 26.61 23.97 1.27
N GLN A 11 27.71 23.70 0.57
CA GLN A 11 27.71 23.42 -0.85
C GLN A 11 26.86 22.17 -0.97
N ILE A 12 25.60 22.36 -1.31
CA ILE A 12 24.74 21.29 -1.80
C ILE A 12 25.43 20.80 -3.07
N ILE A 13 26.17 19.70 -2.95
CA ILE A 13 26.73 18.96 -4.08
C ILE A 13 25.51 18.41 -4.83
N PRO A 14 25.29 18.76 -6.11
CA PRO A 14 24.20 18.20 -6.90
C PRO A 14 24.53 16.74 -7.19
N GLY A 15 24.14 15.84 -6.29
CA GLY A 15 24.48 14.43 -6.38
C GLY A 15 24.46 13.64 -5.08
N ASP A 16 24.15 14.27 -3.93
CA ASP A 16 24.00 13.50 -2.69
C ASP A 16 22.74 12.63 -2.73
N SER A 17 22.90 11.48 -3.39
CA SER A 17 22.02 10.33 -3.28
C SER A 17 22.59 9.40 -2.21
N GLY A 18 22.94 9.99 -1.07
CA GLY A 18 23.41 9.27 0.10
C GLY A 18 22.42 8.20 0.56
N PRO A 19 22.88 7.33 1.48
CA PRO A 19 22.01 6.34 2.09
C PRO A 19 20.76 6.99 2.67
N ALA A 20 19.59 6.47 2.28
CA ALA A 20 18.30 7.02 2.64
C ALA A 20 17.50 5.97 3.44
N PRO A 21 16.97 6.35 4.62
CA PRO A 21 16.10 5.46 5.37
C PRO A 21 14.83 5.13 4.56
N PRO A 22 14.17 4.00 4.85
CA PRO A 22 12.97 3.61 4.13
C PRO A 22 11.81 4.52 4.51
N VAL A 23 11.19 5.18 3.53
CA VAL A 23 10.06 6.10 3.73
C VAL A 23 8.91 5.70 2.83
N PHE A 24 7.71 5.56 3.40
CA PHE A 24 6.50 5.34 2.60
C PHE A 24 6.04 6.63 1.94
N THR A 25 6.34 6.77 0.65
CA THR A 25 5.78 7.82 -0.21
C THR A 25 4.28 7.59 -0.46
N ARG A 26 3.86 6.32 -0.57
CA ARG A 26 2.46 5.94 -0.69
C ARG A 26 2.08 4.95 0.39
N LYS A 27 1.19 5.41 1.30
CA LYS A 27 0.67 4.63 2.42
C LYS A 27 -0.46 3.69 1.98
N LEU A 28 -0.65 2.63 2.76
CA LEU A 28 -1.79 1.75 2.65
C LEU A 28 -3.09 2.51 2.93
N ARG A 29 -4.13 2.19 2.15
CA ARG A 29 -5.49 2.70 2.36
C ARG A 29 -6.39 1.55 2.79
N LYS A 30 -7.40 1.89 3.60
CA LYS A 30 -8.47 0.95 3.92
C LYS A 30 -9.19 0.56 2.64
N ALA A 31 -9.52 -0.71 2.49
CA ALA A 31 -10.22 -1.23 1.34
C ALA A 31 -11.45 -2.02 1.81
N ALA A 32 -12.59 -1.80 1.16
CA ALA A 32 -13.78 -2.62 1.34
C ALA A 32 -14.09 -3.27 -0.01
N VAL A 33 -14.14 -4.60 -0.05
CA VAL A 33 -14.36 -5.35 -1.29
C VAL A 33 -15.47 -6.38 -1.14
N GLY A 34 -16.11 -6.70 -2.27
CA GLY A 34 -17.04 -7.80 -2.37
C GLY A 34 -16.34 -9.15 -2.21
N THR A 35 -17.03 -10.14 -1.64
CA THR A 35 -16.57 -11.53 -1.71
C THR A 35 -16.45 -11.96 -3.18
N GLY A 36 -15.32 -12.53 -3.58
CA GLY A 36 -15.02 -12.90 -4.97
C GLY A 36 -14.33 -11.81 -5.80
N CYS A 37 -14.28 -10.56 -5.33
CA CYS A 37 -13.48 -9.50 -5.97
C CYS A 37 -11.99 -9.66 -5.70
N ASP A 38 -11.15 -8.99 -6.50
CA ASP A 38 -9.73 -8.87 -6.22
C ASP A 38 -9.40 -7.70 -5.29
N ILE A 39 -8.57 -7.96 -4.28
CA ILE A 39 -7.99 -6.93 -3.41
C ILE A 39 -6.63 -6.53 -3.98
N ARG A 40 -6.36 -5.24 -4.06
CA ARG A 40 -5.04 -4.70 -4.45
C ARG A 40 -4.57 -3.69 -3.43
N LEU A 41 -3.57 -4.07 -2.65
CA LEU A 41 -2.90 -3.20 -1.69
C LEU A 41 -1.57 -2.74 -2.29
N ARG A 42 -1.51 -1.47 -2.68
CA ARG A 42 -0.31 -0.88 -3.27
C ARG A 42 0.34 0.12 -2.32
N VAL A 43 1.63 -0.07 -2.09
CA VAL A 43 2.50 0.86 -1.37
C VAL A 43 3.65 1.29 -2.26
N THR A 44 4.22 2.44 -1.96
CA THR A 44 5.45 2.91 -2.59
C THR A 44 6.36 3.34 -1.47
N VAL A 45 7.52 2.72 -1.43
CA VAL A 45 8.56 3.01 -0.47
C VAL A 45 9.81 3.47 -1.21
N THR A 46 10.45 4.50 -0.68
CA THR A 46 11.74 4.98 -1.13
C THR A 46 12.77 4.65 -0.06
N GLY A 47 13.96 4.26 -0.45
CA GLY A 47 15.04 3.91 0.47
C GLY A 47 16.27 3.50 -0.31
N ARG A 48 17.45 3.82 0.20
CA ARG A 48 18.73 3.45 -0.41
C ARG A 48 19.65 2.89 0.66
N PRO A 49 20.11 1.65 0.53
CA PRO A 49 19.88 0.65 -0.52
C PRO A 49 18.42 0.15 -0.60
N ALA A 50 18.10 -0.65 -1.61
CA ALA A 50 16.74 -1.12 -1.87
C ALA A 50 16.17 -1.84 -0.65
N PRO A 51 15.06 -1.36 -0.07
CA PRO A 51 14.60 -1.91 1.19
C PRO A 51 13.82 -3.22 0.99
N THR A 52 13.94 -4.13 1.95
CA THR A 52 13.21 -5.39 1.95
C THR A 52 11.79 -5.18 2.47
N LEU A 53 10.79 -5.70 1.74
CA LEU A 53 9.38 -5.52 2.07
C LEU A 53 8.74 -6.85 2.47
N CYS A 54 8.05 -6.84 3.62
CA CYS A 54 7.34 -7.98 4.17
C CYS A 54 5.89 -7.60 4.46
N TRP A 55 4.95 -8.41 3.95
CA TRP A 55 3.53 -8.25 4.23
C TRP A 55 3.10 -9.17 5.36
N TYR A 56 2.19 -8.69 6.19
CA TYR A 56 1.56 -9.43 7.27
C TYR A 56 0.05 -9.22 7.22
N GLN A 57 -0.71 -10.26 7.52
CA GLN A 57 -2.15 -10.25 7.65
C GLN A 57 -2.48 -10.79 9.04
N ASN A 58 -3.17 -9.99 9.87
CA ASN A 58 -3.51 -10.36 11.23
C ASN A 58 -2.29 -10.90 12.01
N GLU A 59 -1.16 -10.18 11.89
CA GLU A 59 0.14 -10.51 12.51
C GLU A 59 0.87 -11.74 11.93
N GLN A 60 0.26 -12.45 10.97
CA GLN A 60 0.88 -13.59 10.27
C GLN A 60 1.56 -13.14 8.97
N PRO A 61 2.77 -13.65 8.65
CA PRO A 61 3.45 -13.30 7.41
C PRO A 61 2.66 -13.80 6.19
N VAL A 62 2.45 -12.93 5.21
CA VAL A 62 1.80 -13.26 3.95
C VAL A 62 2.87 -13.66 2.94
N THR A 63 2.75 -14.87 2.41
CA THR A 63 3.59 -15.38 1.33
C THR A 63 2.82 -15.41 0.02
N THR A 64 3.56 -15.42 -1.09
CA THR A 64 2.97 -15.71 -2.40
C THR A 64 2.37 -17.11 -2.40
N SER A 65 1.13 -17.22 -2.84
CA SER A 65 0.39 -18.48 -3.00
C SER A 65 -0.62 -18.33 -4.14
N GLY A 66 -1.36 -19.38 -4.50
CA GLY A 66 -2.25 -19.35 -5.67
C GLY A 66 -3.20 -18.13 -5.72
N ARG A 67 -3.73 -17.71 -4.56
CA ARG A 67 -4.58 -16.50 -4.45
C ARG A 67 -3.80 -15.22 -4.14
N PHE A 68 -2.64 -15.31 -3.51
CA PHE A 68 -1.85 -14.17 -3.03
C PHE A 68 -0.64 -13.93 -3.93
N SER A 69 -0.63 -12.82 -4.64
CA SER A 69 0.48 -12.39 -5.49
C SER A 69 1.13 -11.14 -4.93
N LEU A 70 2.41 -11.23 -4.58
CA LEU A 70 3.22 -10.10 -4.17
C LEU A 70 4.08 -9.70 -5.36
N ARG A 71 4.03 -8.42 -5.73
CA ARG A 71 4.88 -7.83 -6.76
C ARG A 71 5.65 -6.68 -6.15
N THR A 72 6.94 -6.63 -6.40
CA THR A 72 7.81 -5.52 -6.00
C THR A 72 8.54 -5.05 -7.24
N SER A 73 8.44 -3.77 -7.54
CA SER A 73 9.14 -3.09 -8.64
C SER A 73 10.45 -2.50 -8.13
N GLU A 74 11.42 -2.34 -9.03
CA GLU A 74 12.72 -1.70 -8.72
C GLU A 74 12.57 -0.25 -8.26
N ASP A 75 11.51 0.45 -8.70
CA ASP A 75 11.14 1.80 -8.25
C ASP A 75 10.66 1.87 -6.80
N GLY A 76 10.68 0.76 -6.05
CA GLY A 76 10.20 0.67 -4.68
C GLY A 76 8.68 0.65 -4.55
N THR A 77 7.95 0.45 -5.65
CA THR A 77 6.51 0.17 -5.62
C THR A 77 6.30 -1.30 -5.31
N ALA A 78 5.48 -1.60 -4.30
CA ALA A 78 5.04 -2.96 -4.01
C ALA A 78 3.53 -3.08 -4.00
N GLU A 79 3.04 -4.20 -4.51
CA GLU A 79 1.63 -4.52 -4.63
C GLU A 79 1.38 -5.93 -4.09
N LEU A 80 0.50 -6.03 -3.09
CA LEU A 80 -0.11 -7.28 -2.67
C LEU A 80 -1.48 -7.39 -3.34
N ARG A 81 -1.63 -8.42 -4.17
CA ARG A 81 -2.88 -8.75 -4.87
C ARG A 81 -3.45 -10.05 -4.33
N ILE A 82 -4.72 -10.03 -3.95
CA ILE A 82 -5.46 -11.21 -3.48
C ILE A 82 -6.60 -11.45 -4.46
N THR A 83 -6.60 -12.57 -5.15
CA THR A 83 -7.68 -12.95 -6.07
C THR A 83 -8.75 -13.75 -5.34
N SER A 84 -10.02 -13.52 -5.71
CA SER A 84 -11.18 -14.15 -5.07
C SER A 84 -11.17 -13.94 -3.55
N ALA A 85 -11.40 -12.69 -3.13
CA ALA A 85 -11.42 -12.31 -1.73
C ALA A 85 -12.49 -13.09 -0.97
N GLN A 86 -12.10 -13.68 0.15
CA GLN A 86 -12.96 -14.42 1.07
C GLN A 86 -13.19 -13.61 2.33
N ARG A 87 -14.27 -13.90 3.07
CA ARG A 87 -14.52 -13.23 4.36
C ARG A 87 -13.36 -13.39 5.35
N ALA A 88 -12.68 -14.54 5.30
CA ALA A 88 -11.48 -14.83 6.08
C ALA A 88 -10.27 -13.96 5.70
N ASP A 89 -10.25 -13.36 4.51
CA ASP A 89 -9.19 -12.45 4.10
C ASP A 89 -9.35 -11.04 4.70
N SER A 90 -10.49 -10.76 5.35
CA SER A 90 -10.71 -9.52 6.10
C SER A 90 -9.77 -9.44 7.29
N GLY A 91 -9.28 -8.24 7.59
CA GLY A 91 -8.41 -8.04 8.74
C GLY A 91 -7.45 -6.87 8.60
N ALA A 92 -6.49 -6.83 9.52
CA ALA A 92 -5.43 -5.83 9.53
C ALA A 92 -4.24 -6.30 8.69
N TYR A 93 -3.91 -5.55 7.66
CA TYR A 93 -2.72 -5.78 6.84
C TYR A 93 -1.63 -4.81 7.24
N VAL A 94 -0.43 -5.34 7.49
CA VAL A 94 0.76 -4.57 7.85
C VAL A 94 1.83 -4.81 6.80
N CYS A 95 2.34 -3.73 6.22
CA CYS A 95 3.50 -3.74 5.36
C CYS A 95 4.69 -3.21 6.16
N LYS A 96 5.67 -4.08 6.41
CA LYS A 96 6.92 -3.75 7.08
C LYS A 96 8.02 -3.63 6.04
N VAL A 97 8.77 -2.55 6.11
CA VAL A 97 9.87 -2.27 5.21
C VAL A 97 11.13 -2.03 6.02
N ILE A 98 12.21 -2.71 5.65
CA ILE A 98 13.47 -2.74 6.39
C ILE A 98 14.59 -2.37 5.43
N ASN A 99 15.41 -1.40 5.84
CA ASN A 99 16.66 -1.07 5.21
C ASN A 99 17.79 -1.09 6.25
N GLU A 100 19.04 -1.12 5.82
CA GLU A 100 20.19 -1.03 6.73
C GLU A 100 20.21 0.29 7.52
N HIS A 101 19.56 1.34 6.99
CA HIS A 101 19.46 2.67 7.59
C HIS A 101 18.18 2.92 8.39
N GLY A 102 17.26 1.94 8.47
CA GLY A 102 16.04 2.12 9.26
C GLY A 102 14.93 1.12 8.98
N VAL A 103 13.85 1.21 9.75
CA VAL A 103 12.67 0.34 9.63
C VAL A 103 11.42 1.20 9.64
N GLN A 104 10.49 0.91 8.75
CA GLN A 104 9.21 1.59 8.69
C GLN A 104 8.09 0.57 8.51
N GLN A 105 6.94 0.84 9.11
CA GLN A 105 5.73 0.03 8.94
C GLN A 105 4.53 0.88 8.56
N ALA A 106 3.64 0.31 7.76
CA ALA A 106 2.35 0.87 7.38
C ALA A 106 1.26 -0.18 7.63
N GLN A 107 0.11 0.23 8.14
CA GLN A 107 -1.02 -0.66 8.41
C GLN A 107 -2.29 -0.15 7.71
N CYS A 108 -3.12 -1.06 7.24
CA CYS A 108 -4.50 -0.78 6.86
C CYS A 108 -5.46 -1.88 7.31
N SER A 109 -6.76 -1.56 7.28
CA SER A 109 -7.84 -2.53 7.49
C SER A 109 -8.48 -2.85 6.15
N VAL A 110 -8.66 -4.13 5.87
CA VAL A 110 -9.40 -4.63 4.72
C VAL A 110 -10.66 -5.32 5.20
N ASP A 111 -11.78 -4.95 4.61
CA ASP A 111 -13.10 -5.50 4.93
C ASP A 111 -13.68 -6.19 3.70
N VAL A 112 -14.00 -7.48 3.81
CA VAL A 112 -14.62 -8.24 2.73
C VAL A 112 -16.10 -8.43 3.04
N THR A 113 -16.92 -7.49 2.58
CA THR A 113 -18.37 -7.55 2.74
C THR A 113 -19.02 -8.35 1.60
N GLY A 114 -20.05 -9.12 1.93
CA GLY A 114 -20.70 -10.06 1.00
C GLY A 114 -21.56 -9.43 -0.10
N THR A 115 -21.54 -8.11 -0.26
CA THR A 115 -22.42 -7.42 -1.21
C THR A 115 -21.59 -6.85 -2.34
N GLN A 116 -21.39 -7.69 -3.37
CA GLN A 116 -21.24 -7.18 -4.72
C GLN A 116 -22.54 -6.42 -5.03
N LEU A 117 -22.59 -5.10 -4.79
CA LEU A 117 -23.64 -4.30 -5.38
C LEU A 117 -23.38 -4.40 -6.89
N LEU A 118 -24.12 -5.29 -7.55
CA LEU A 118 -24.08 -5.46 -8.99
C LEU A 118 -24.48 -4.12 -9.59
N TYR A 119 -23.48 -3.32 -9.96
CA TYR A 119 -23.65 -1.99 -10.53
C TYR A 119 -24.35 -2.02 -11.90
N SER A 120 -24.70 -3.21 -12.40
CA SER A 120 -25.52 -3.42 -13.60
C SER A 120 -27.00 -3.70 -13.31
N PHE A 121 -27.40 -4.00 -12.06
CA PHE A 121 -28.80 -4.31 -11.72
C PHE A 121 -29.49 -3.22 -10.91
N VAL A 122 -28.76 -2.32 -10.25
CA VAL A 122 -29.37 -1.19 -9.52
C VAL A 122 -30.01 -0.17 -10.49
N TRP A 123 -29.52 -0.05 -11.73
CA TRP A 123 -30.12 0.81 -12.76
C TRP A 123 -31.41 0.27 -13.35
N LEU A 124 -31.65 -1.05 -13.31
CA LEU A 124 -32.81 -1.65 -13.95
C LEU A 124 -34.08 -1.58 -13.08
N VAL A 125 -33.93 -1.32 -11.77
CA VAL A 125 -35.06 -1.20 -10.83
C VAL A 125 -35.57 0.24 -10.73
N LEU A 126 -34.82 1.23 -11.21
CA LEU A 126 -35.20 2.65 -11.16
C LEU A 126 -35.89 3.18 -12.43
N ALA A 127 -36.10 2.36 -13.46
CA ALA A 127 -36.68 2.82 -14.72
C ALA A 127 -38.22 2.76 -14.80
N GLU A 128 -38.91 2.23 -13.78
CA GLU A 128 -40.36 1.95 -13.86
C GLU A 128 -41.25 2.85 -12.99
N ILE A 129 -40.75 3.98 -12.44
CA ILE A 129 -41.59 4.91 -11.65
C ILE A 129 -41.35 6.36 -12.08
N ASP A 130 -41.56 6.65 -13.37
CA ASP A 130 -42.01 7.97 -13.80
C ASP A 130 -43.44 7.84 -14.37
N HIS A 131 -44.41 8.14 -13.50
CA HIS A 131 -45.75 8.68 -13.80
C HIS A 131 -46.73 7.91 -14.71
N ILE A 132 -47.50 7.02 -14.09
CA ILE A 132 -48.97 7.04 -14.22
C ILE A 132 -49.51 7.56 -12.88
N VAL A 133 -49.78 8.86 -12.79
CA VAL A 133 -50.96 9.56 -12.22
C VAL A 133 -50.82 11.01 -12.65
#